data_AF-S4W3L3-F1
#
_entry.id   AF-S4W3L3-F1
#
_cell.length_a   1.000
_cell.length_b   1.000
_cell.length_c   1.000
_cell.angle_alpha   90.00
_cell.angle_beta   90.00
_cell.angle_gamma   90.00
#
_symmetry.space_group_name_H-M   'P 1'
#
loop_
_entity.id
_entity.type
_entity.pdbx_description
1 polymer ?
#
loop_
_entity_poly.entity_id
_entity_poly.type
_entity_poly.pdbx_seq_one_letter_code
_entity_poly.pdbx_strand_id
1 'polypeptide(L)'
;GPALFTFADGRFCGANLDRNGLRPCRYYVTDDDRMICASEVGVIPIESNKVVEKGRLQPGRMLLVDTKEGRIVDDRELKKQVASRFDFKAWILSNMITMPELFSKLETKGIDISSPVDMSVKFQEDPKLIAFGFTLEQVVSLLAPMGAGGKEALGSMGNDAALACLAEQPRLMYDYFRQLFAQ
;
A
#
# COMPACT_ATOMS: atom_id res chain seq x y z
N GLY A 1 3.24 7.56 3.88
CA GLY A 1 3.39 7.52 5.35
C GLY A 1 2.28 8.33 6.00
N PRO A 2 2.32 8.55 7.32
CA PRO A 2 1.34 9.37 8.02
C PRO A 2 1.29 10.78 7.46
N ALA A 3 0.13 11.22 6.99
CA ALA A 3 0.01 12.55 6.39
C ALA A 3 -1.36 13.16 6.71
N LEU A 4 -1.31 14.41 7.16
CA LEU A 4 -2.42 15.36 7.11
C LEU A 4 -1.88 16.56 6.35
N PHE A 5 -2.58 16.96 5.30
CA PHE A 5 -2.25 18.19 4.59
C PHE A 5 -3.50 19.03 4.41
N THR A 6 -3.33 20.32 4.68
CA THR A 6 -4.30 21.36 4.38
C THR A 6 -3.88 22.07 3.10
N PHE A 7 -4.84 22.51 2.31
CA PHE A 7 -4.58 23.14 1.03
C PHE A 7 -5.65 24.19 0.73
N ALA A 8 -5.29 25.16 -0.10
CA ALA A 8 -6.20 26.15 -0.64
C ALA A 8 -5.72 26.59 -2.03
N ASP A 9 -6.66 26.84 -2.95
CA ASP A 9 -6.37 27.28 -4.32
C ASP A 9 -7.05 28.62 -4.68
N GLY A 10 -7.52 29.35 -3.67
CA GLY A 10 -8.23 30.63 -3.82
C GLY A 10 -9.75 30.49 -3.97
N ARG A 11 -10.25 29.35 -4.46
CA ARG A 11 -11.70 29.02 -4.43
C ARG A 11 -11.99 27.95 -3.39
N PHE A 12 -11.21 26.89 -3.39
CA PHE A 12 -11.36 25.76 -2.49
C PHE A 12 -10.37 25.88 -1.34
N CYS A 13 -10.83 25.50 -0.15
CA CYS A 13 -9.99 25.30 1.02
C CYS A 13 -10.36 23.95 1.64
N GLY A 14 -9.36 23.16 2.04
CA GLY A 14 -9.64 21.80 2.49
C GLY A 14 -8.51 21.14 3.25
N ALA A 15 -8.79 19.92 3.69
CA ALA A 15 -7.86 19.03 4.34
C ALA A 15 -8.07 17.60 3.86
N ASN A 16 -6.98 16.84 3.73
CA ASN A 16 -7.04 15.42 3.39
C ASN A 16 -6.06 14.61 4.24
N LEU A 17 -6.42 13.36 4.46
CA LEU A 17 -5.64 12.39 5.22
C LEU A 17 -5.03 11.34 4.29
N ASP A 18 -3.97 10.72 4.78
CA ASP A 18 -3.47 9.50 4.18
C ASP A 18 -4.54 8.38 4.21
N ARG A 19 -4.33 7.36 3.36
CA ARG A 19 -5.27 6.23 3.19
C ARG A 19 -5.61 5.48 4.49
N ASN A 20 -4.73 5.55 5.49
CA ASN A 20 -4.89 4.87 6.77
C ASN A 20 -5.35 5.85 7.89
N GLY A 21 -5.39 7.16 7.62
CA GLY A 21 -5.75 8.19 8.59
C GLY A 21 -4.85 8.18 9.83
N LEU A 22 -3.53 8.12 9.63
CA LEU A 22 -2.55 8.00 10.71
C LEU A 22 -2.29 9.33 11.44
N ARG A 23 -2.89 10.43 10.98
CA ARG A 23 -2.82 11.74 11.63
C ARG A 23 -4.21 12.21 12.06
N PRO A 24 -4.37 12.80 13.25
CA PRO A 24 -5.64 13.32 13.70
C PRO A 24 -5.97 14.63 12.97
N CYS A 25 -7.24 14.79 12.60
CA CYS A 25 -7.77 16.02 12.03
C CYS A 25 -9.22 16.15 12.49
N ARG A 26 -9.52 17.22 13.21
CA ARG A 26 -10.83 17.51 13.79
C ARG A 26 -11.33 18.84 13.26
N TYR A 27 -12.63 18.96 13.13
CA TYR A 27 -13.24 20.19 12.65
C TYR A 27 -14.48 20.57 13.45
N TYR A 28 -14.74 21.87 13.48
CA TYR A 28 -15.92 22.52 14.03
C TYR A 28 -16.59 23.33 12.92
N VAL A 29 -17.91 23.26 12.86
CA VAL A 29 -18.73 24.18 12.07
C VAL A 29 -19.54 25.01 13.04
N THR A 30 -19.44 26.34 12.93
CA THR A 30 -20.19 27.27 13.79
C THR A 30 -21.40 27.86 13.07
N ASP A 31 -22.30 28.47 13.83
CA ASP A 31 -23.53 29.12 13.36
C ASP A 31 -23.27 30.44 12.59
N ASP A 32 -22.07 31.00 12.73
CA ASP A 32 -21.60 32.17 11.98
C ASP A 32 -20.74 31.80 10.75
N ASP A 33 -21.05 30.67 10.11
CA ASP A 33 -20.46 30.19 8.84
C ASP A 33 -18.93 30.04 8.84
N ARG A 34 -18.34 29.72 10.00
CA ARG A 34 -16.91 29.40 10.08
C ARG A 34 -16.69 27.90 10.20
N MET A 35 -15.72 27.42 9.43
CA MET A 35 -15.17 26.08 9.58
C MET A 35 -13.77 26.18 10.17
N ILE A 36 -13.56 25.54 11.32
CA ILE A 36 -12.27 25.52 12.01
C ILE A 36 -11.75 24.09 11.97
N CYS A 37 -10.59 23.89 11.36
CA CYS A 37 -9.94 22.58 11.23
C CYS A 37 -8.57 22.61 11.92
N ALA A 38 -8.29 21.62 12.77
CA ALA A 38 -7.03 21.51 13.48
C ALA A 38 -6.70 20.04 13.78
N SER A 39 -5.43 19.77 14.12
CA SER A 39 -5.01 18.43 14.55
C SER A 39 -5.61 18.02 15.90
N GLU A 40 -6.03 18.98 16.72
CA GLU A 40 -6.55 18.77 18.06
C GLU A 40 -7.87 19.53 18.31
N VAL A 41 -8.55 19.18 19.41
CA VAL A 41 -9.73 19.94 19.89
C VAL A 41 -9.27 21.08 20.81
N GLY A 42 -10.01 22.19 20.84
CA GLY A 42 -9.76 23.27 21.81
C GLY A 42 -8.58 24.19 21.47
N VAL A 43 -8.06 24.15 20.25
CA VAL A 43 -6.97 25.04 19.78
C VAL A 43 -7.41 26.51 19.75
N ILE A 44 -8.69 26.76 19.49
CA ILE A 44 -9.30 28.09 19.48
C ILE A 44 -10.47 28.09 20.46
N PRO A 45 -10.61 29.12 21.33
CA PRO A 45 -11.76 29.25 22.21
C PRO A 45 -13.02 29.54 21.39
N ILE A 46 -14.01 28.65 21.49
CA ILE A 46 -15.30 28.77 20.81
C ILE A 46 -16.39 28.48 21.85
N GLU A 47 -17.39 29.36 21.94
CA GLU A 47 -18.56 29.15 22.79
C GLU A 47 -19.35 27.92 22.30
N SER A 48 -19.65 26.98 23.20
CA SER A 48 -20.34 25.74 22.85
C SER A 48 -21.69 25.95 22.15
N ASN A 49 -22.38 27.05 22.47
CA ASN A 49 -23.69 27.37 21.89
C ASN A 49 -23.61 27.76 20.41
N LYS A 50 -22.43 28.20 19.93
CA LYS A 50 -22.19 28.56 18.54
C LYS A 50 -21.84 27.37 17.66
N VAL A 51 -21.59 26.19 18.24
CA VAL A 51 -21.13 25.03 17.47
C VAL A 51 -22.31 24.24 16.94
N VAL A 52 -22.44 24.20 15.62
CA VAL A 52 -23.47 23.44 14.89
C VAL A 52 -23.04 21.99 14.70
N GLU A 53 -21.78 21.77 14.30
CA GLU A 53 -21.24 20.42 14.06
C GLU A 53 -19.84 20.27 14.64
N LYS A 54 -19.57 19.07 15.19
CA LYS A 54 -18.23 18.63 15.60
C LYS A 54 -17.92 17.33 14.89
N GLY A 55 -16.79 17.27 14.19
CA GLY A 55 -16.42 16.10 13.41
C GLY A 55 -14.93 15.80 13.42
N ARG A 56 -14.59 14.67 12.80
CA ARG A 56 -13.21 14.27 12.53
C ARG A 56 -13.10 13.78 11.09
N LEU A 57 -11.96 14.06 10.46
CA LEU A 57 -11.68 13.55 9.13
C LEU A 57 -11.34 12.05 9.23
N GLN A 58 -11.96 11.26 8.36
CA GLN A 58 -11.80 9.81 8.33
C GLN A 58 -10.84 9.40 7.20
N PRO A 59 -10.16 8.24 7.31
CA PRO A 59 -9.31 7.72 6.25
C PRO A 59 -10.03 7.70 4.90
N GLY A 60 -9.38 8.26 3.88
CA GLY A 60 -9.92 8.31 2.53
C GLY A 60 -11.08 9.27 2.31
N ARG A 61 -11.49 10.09 3.28
CA ARG A 61 -12.44 11.20 3.08
C ARG A 61 -11.70 12.53 2.98
N MET A 62 -12.21 13.43 2.14
CA MET A 62 -11.70 14.78 2.01
C MET A 62 -12.63 15.79 2.68
N LEU A 63 -12.05 16.74 3.41
CA LEU A 63 -12.74 17.92 3.89
C LEU A 63 -12.55 19.03 2.85
N LEU A 64 -13.64 19.54 2.29
CA LEU A 64 -13.56 20.57 1.24
C LEU A 64 -14.64 21.63 1.45
N VAL A 65 -14.22 22.88 1.41
CA VAL A 65 -15.10 24.06 1.42
C VAL A 65 -14.94 24.77 0.08
N ASP A 66 -16.05 25.02 -0.61
CA ASP A 66 -16.09 25.91 -1.77
C ASP A 66 -16.45 27.32 -1.30
N THR A 67 -15.47 28.22 -1.30
CA THR A 67 -15.68 29.61 -0.86
C THR A 67 -16.50 30.44 -1.83
N LYS A 68 -16.65 29.99 -3.10
CA LYS A 68 -17.49 30.67 -4.08
C LYS A 68 -18.96 30.32 -3.92
N GLU A 69 -19.26 29.05 -3.63
CA GLU A 69 -20.63 28.58 -3.38
C GLU A 69 -21.05 28.71 -1.90
N GLY A 70 -20.09 28.94 -0.99
CA GLY A 70 -20.36 29.12 0.43
C GLY A 70 -20.80 27.83 1.13
N ARG A 71 -20.32 26.67 0.69
CA ARG A 71 -20.75 25.37 1.24
C ARG A 71 -19.60 24.40 1.48
N ILE A 72 -19.83 23.47 2.40
CA ILE A 72 -19.01 22.27 2.57
C ILE A 72 -19.41 21.27 1.49
N VAL A 73 -18.45 20.80 0.70
CA VAL A 73 -18.67 19.84 -0.37
C VAL A 73 -18.63 18.44 0.20
N ASP A 74 -19.66 17.64 -0.08
CA ASP A 74 -19.69 16.24 0.36
C ASP A 74 -18.63 15.42 -0.41
N ASP A 75 -17.94 14.54 0.31
CA ASP A 75 -16.87 13.70 -0.24
C ASP A 75 -17.36 12.77 -1.36
N ARG A 76 -18.59 12.24 -1.26
CA ARG A 76 -19.15 11.36 -2.31
C ARG A 76 -19.55 12.17 -3.52
N GLU A 77 -20.14 13.35 -3.31
CA GLU A 77 -20.47 14.28 -4.39
C GLU A 77 -19.21 14.65 -5.19
N LEU A 78 -18.16 15.10 -4.49
CA LEU A 78 -16.88 15.46 -5.08
C LEU A 78 -16.29 14.30 -5.89
N LYS A 79 -16.16 13.12 -5.28
CA LYS A 79 -15.57 11.94 -5.94
C LYS A 79 -16.39 11.51 -7.15
N LYS A 80 -17.72 11.56 -7.05
CA LYS A 80 -18.60 11.23 -8.17
C LYS A 80 -18.41 12.21 -9.32
N GLN A 81 -18.36 13.51 -9.04
CA GLN A 81 -18.13 14.55 -10.05
C GLN A 81 -16.79 14.37 -10.76
N VAL A 82 -15.73 14.03 -10.03
CA VAL A 82 -14.40 13.78 -10.62
C VAL A 82 -14.38 12.48 -11.41
N ALA A 83 -14.94 11.41 -10.86
CA ALA A 83 -15.00 10.10 -11.52
C ALA A 83 -15.86 10.11 -12.78
N SER A 84 -16.84 11.02 -12.89
CA SER A 84 -17.71 11.15 -14.07
C SER A 84 -17.16 12.07 -15.16
N ARG A 85 -15.97 12.70 -14.97
CA ARG A 85 -15.40 13.60 -15.99
C ARG A 85 -15.05 12.89 -17.29
N PHE A 86 -14.65 11.62 -17.19
CA PHE A 86 -14.27 10.76 -18.30
C PHE A 86 -14.74 9.34 -18.04
N ASP A 87 -14.87 8.53 -19.10
CA ASP A 87 -15.19 7.11 -18.96
C ASP A 87 -13.94 6.30 -18.61
N PHE A 88 -13.45 6.47 -17.38
CA PHE A 88 -12.30 5.72 -16.88
C PHE A 88 -12.54 4.20 -16.91
N LYS A 89 -13.79 3.76 -16.81
CA LYS A 89 -14.14 2.34 -16.87
C LYS A 89 -13.87 1.77 -18.27
N ALA A 90 -14.30 2.47 -19.32
CA ALA A 90 -13.99 2.06 -20.70
C ALA A 90 -12.48 2.02 -20.95
N TRP A 91 -11.72 2.98 -20.41
CA TRP A 91 -10.26 2.99 -20.55
C TRP A 91 -9.60 1.79 -19.89
N ILE A 92 -10.04 1.43 -18.68
CA ILE A 92 -9.55 0.25 -17.98
C ILE A 92 -9.91 -1.02 -18.77
N LEU A 93 -11.18 -1.19 -19.17
CA LEU A 93 -11.64 -2.40 -19.86
C LEU A 93 -10.99 -2.60 -21.24
N SER A 94 -10.65 -1.52 -21.94
CA SER A 94 -10.03 -1.60 -23.28
C SER A 94 -8.52 -1.86 -23.25
N ASN A 95 -7.82 -1.47 -22.18
CA ASN A 95 -6.36 -1.47 -22.13
C ASN A 95 -5.75 -2.36 -21.04
N MET A 96 -6.54 -2.81 -20.06
CA MET A 96 -6.05 -3.67 -18.98
C MET A 96 -6.04 -5.12 -19.45
N ILE A 97 -4.85 -5.71 -19.50
CA ILE A 97 -4.69 -7.16 -19.69
C ILE A 97 -4.54 -7.80 -18.31
N THR A 98 -5.38 -8.77 -18.02
CA THR A 98 -5.29 -9.54 -16.77
C THR A 98 -4.54 -10.85 -16.99
N MET A 99 -3.79 -11.31 -15.99
CA MET A 99 -3.05 -12.58 -16.08
C MET A 99 -3.95 -13.78 -16.40
N PRO A 100 -5.16 -13.94 -15.80
CA PRO A 100 -6.05 -15.05 -16.15
C PRO A 100 -6.50 -15.03 -17.62
N GLU A 101 -6.82 -13.85 -18.15
CA GLU A 101 -7.19 -13.70 -19.56
C GLU A 101 -6.01 -14.02 -20.49
N LEU A 102 -4.80 -13.61 -20.10
CA LEU A 102 -3.58 -13.93 -20.83
C LEU A 102 -3.32 -15.44 -20.87
N PHE A 103 -3.43 -16.14 -19.73
CA PHE A 103 -3.24 -17.60 -19.69
C PHE A 103 -4.28 -18.34 -20.54
N SER A 104 -5.55 -17.95 -20.48
CA SER A 104 -6.59 -18.52 -21.34
C SER A 104 -6.29 -18.31 -22.84
N LYS A 105 -5.74 -17.15 -23.22
CA LYS A 105 -5.30 -16.87 -24.60
C LYS A 105 -4.08 -17.71 -25.03
N LEU A 106 -3.21 -18.08 -24.10
CA LEU A 106 -2.03 -18.91 -24.38
C LEU A 106 -2.43 -20.39 -24.51
N GLU A 107 -3.31 -20.87 -23.63
CA GLU A 107 -3.92 -22.20 -23.71
C GLU A 107 -4.68 -22.41 -25.03
N THR A 108 -5.52 -21.45 -25.45
CA THR A 108 -6.25 -21.53 -26.73
C THR A 108 -5.34 -21.52 -27.95
N LYS A 109 -4.15 -20.93 -27.84
CA LYS A 109 -3.11 -20.96 -28.90
C LYS A 109 -2.21 -22.19 -28.81
N GLY A 110 -2.41 -23.07 -27.83
CA GLY A 110 -1.57 -24.25 -27.61
C GLY A 110 -0.13 -23.91 -27.21
N ILE A 111 0.10 -22.71 -26.66
CA ILE A 111 1.43 -22.30 -26.18
C ILE A 111 1.57 -22.78 -24.75
N ASP A 112 2.34 -23.84 -24.57
CA ASP A 112 2.73 -24.31 -23.24
C ASP A 112 3.92 -23.49 -22.74
N ILE A 113 3.77 -22.90 -21.55
CA ILE A 113 4.79 -22.11 -20.85
C ILE A 113 5.35 -22.92 -19.67
N SER A 114 4.89 -24.16 -19.50
CA SER A 114 5.44 -25.04 -18.48
C SER A 114 6.93 -25.24 -18.74
N SER A 115 7.75 -24.96 -17.72
CA SER A 115 9.15 -25.37 -17.76
C SER A 115 9.18 -26.84 -17.37
N PRO A 116 9.64 -27.76 -18.24
CA PRO A 116 9.79 -29.14 -17.84
C PRO A 116 10.81 -29.20 -16.71
N VAL A 117 10.37 -29.65 -15.53
CA VAL A 117 11.25 -29.95 -14.41
C VAL A 117 11.53 -31.44 -14.49
N ASP A 118 12.81 -31.79 -14.64
CA ASP A 118 13.24 -33.18 -14.59
C ASP A 118 13.22 -33.65 -13.14
N MET A 119 12.16 -34.39 -12.78
CA MET A 119 11.96 -34.93 -11.44
C MET A 119 12.94 -36.08 -11.10
N SER A 120 13.75 -36.53 -12.06
CA SER A 120 14.75 -37.58 -11.84
C SER A 120 16.06 -37.05 -11.23
N VAL A 121 16.32 -35.75 -11.36
CA VAL A 121 17.53 -35.11 -10.85
C VAL A 121 17.39 -34.90 -9.34
N LYS A 122 18.33 -35.46 -8.58
CA LYS A 122 18.40 -35.19 -7.13
C LYS A 122 18.83 -33.74 -6.90
N PHE A 123 18.34 -33.14 -5.82
CA PHE A 123 18.69 -31.77 -5.43
C PHE A 123 20.21 -31.47 -5.48
N GLN A 124 21.04 -32.41 -4.99
CA GLN A 124 22.51 -32.27 -4.95
C GLN A 124 23.19 -32.38 -6.33
N GLU A 125 22.48 -32.88 -7.32
CA GLU A 125 22.99 -33.13 -8.68
C GLU A 125 22.53 -32.05 -9.66
N ASP A 126 21.65 -31.13 -9.25
CA ASP A 126 21.17 -30.04 -10.10
C ASP A 126 22.20 -28.90 -10.15
N PRO A 127 22.88 -28.69 -11.31
CA PRO A 127 23.90 -27.66 -11.44
C PRO A 127 23.33 -26.23 -11.33
N LYS A 128 22.04 -26.03 -11.60
CA LYS A 128 21.42 -24.70 -11.48
C LYS A 128 21.28 -24.30 -10.02
N LEU A 129 20.83 -25.22 -9.17
CA LEU A 129 20.67 -24.95 -7.74
C LEU A 129 22.02 -24.64 -7.08
N ILE A 130 23.07 -25.37 -7.47
CA ILE A 130 24.45 -25.10 -7.03
C ILE A 130 24.92 -23.72 -7.54
N ALA A 131 24.70 -23.42 -8.82
CA ALA A 131 25.12 -22.14 -9.42
C ALA A 131 24.44 -20.92 -8.77
N PHE A 132 23.18 -21.06 -8.32
CA PHE A 132 22.46 -20.02 -7.58
C PHE A 132 22.70 -20.06 -6.06
N GLY A 133 23.58 -20.93 -5.58
CA GLY A 133 23.98 -21.00 -4.18
C GLY A 133 22.93 -21.56 -3.22
N PHE A 134 21.97 -22.35 -3.71
CA PHE A 134 20.98 -23.00 -2.86
C PHE A 134 21.62 -24.13 -2.05
N THR A 135 21.41 -24.11 -0.73
CA THR A 135 21.83 -25.20 0.15
C THR A 135 20.65 -26.12 0.49
N LEU A 136 20.95 -27.37 0.84
CA LEU A 136 19.92 -28.32 1.28
C LEU A 136 19.17 -27.79 2.51
N GLU A 137 19.88 -27.12 3.41
CA GLU A 137 19.29 -26.48 4.58
C GLU A 137 18.29 -25.39 4.20
N GLN A 138 18.63 -24.49 3.25
CA GLN A 138 17.70 -23.46 2.80
C GLN A 138 16.42 -24.07 2.20
N VAL A 139 16.55 -25.15 1.43
CA VAL A 139 15.39 -25.79 0.82
C VAL A 139 14.52 -26.49 1.85
N VAL A 140 15.11 -27.25 2.77
CA VAL A 140 14.36 -27.98 3.80
C VAL A 140 13.79 -27.03 4.87
N SER A 141 14.56 -26.05 5.31
CA SER A 141 14.18 -25.16 6.42
C SER A 141 13.36 -23.95 5.98
N LEU A 142 13.51 -23.46 4.73
CA LEU A 142 12.78 -22.28 4.24
C LEU A 142 11.74 -22.65 3.19
N LEU A 143 12.14 -23.32 2.10
CA LEU A 143 11.25 -23.56 0.96
C LEU A 143 10.18 -24.64 1.23
N ALA A 144 10.54 -25.73 1.91
CA ALA A 144 9.60 -26.82 2.16
C ALA A 144 8.42 -26.38 3.07
N PRO A 145 8.62 -25.60 4.16
CA PRO A 145 7.51 -25.01 4.92
C PRO A 145 6.66 -24.05 4.10
N MET A 146 7.27 -23.24 3.22
CA MET A 146 6.53 -22.36 2.31
C MET A 146 5.65 -23.13 1.33
N GLY A 147 6.18 -24.22 0.76
CA GLY A 147 5.44 -25.08 -0.17
C GLY A 147 4.30 -25.83 0.50
N ALA A 148 4.51 -26.36 1.72
CA ALA A 148 3.50 -27.13 2.44
C ALA A 148 2.45 -26.25 3.13
N GLY A 149 2.85 -25.10 3.70
CA GLY A 149 2.02 -24.28 4.57
C GLY A 149 1.60 -22.92 3.99
N GLY A 150 2.14 -22.52 2.84
CA GLY A 150 1.86 -21.22 2.22
C GLY A 150 2.30 -20.01 3.06
N LYS A 151 3.22 -20.23 4.02
CA LYS A 151 3.74 -19.22 4.94
C LYS A 151 5.26 -19.30 4.99
N GLU A 152 5.90 -18.17 5.27
CA GLU A 152 7.34 -18.14 5.50
C GLU A 152 7.73 -19.01 6.71
N ALA A 153 8.95 -19.52 6.69
CA ALA A 153 9.49 -20.31 7.80
C ALA A 153 9.74 -19.43 9.02
N LEU A 154 9.35 -19.91 10.20
CA LEU A 154 9.62 -19.25 11.47
C LEU A 154 10.88 -19.84 12.12
N GLY A 155 11.75 -18.96 12.61
CA GLY A 155 12.94 -19.30 13.38
C GLY A 155 12.97 -18.53 14.71
N SER A 156 13.95 -18.84 15.55
CA SER A 156 14.22 -18.13 16.79
C SER A 156 15.73 -17.92 16.95
N MET A 157 16.13 -17.18 17.98
CA MET A 157 17.51 -16.70 18.22
C MET A 157 17.95 -15.58 17.27
N GLY A 158 19.06 -14.93 17.62
CA GLY A 158 19.69 -13.91 16.80
C GLY A 158 20.41 -14.51 15.59
N ASN A 159 20.74 -13.66 14.62
CA ASN A 159 21.60 -14.06 13.50
C ASN A 159 23.07 -13.83 13.88
N ASP A 160 23.74 -14.90 14.31
CA ASP A 160 25.16 -14.89 14.69
C ASP A 160 26.11 -15.02 13.48
N ALA A 161 25.60 -15.07 12.25
CA ALA A 161 26.43 -15.12 11.06
C ALA A 161 27.16 -13.79 10.83
N ALA A 162 28.39 -13.87 10.31
CA ALA A 162 29.13 -12.70 9.86
C ALA A 162 28.33 -11.89 8.83
N LEU A 163 28.52 -10.56 8.85
CA LEU A 163 27.98 -9.68 7.81
C LEU A 163 28.46 -10.15 6.44
N ALA A 164 27.64 -9.97 5.40
CA ALA A 164 27.93 -10.51 4.07
C ALA A 164 29.30 -10.07 3.53
N CYS A 165 29.72 -8.83 3.80
CA CYS A 165 31.02 -8.28 3.41
C CYS A 165 32.23 -8.79 4.22
N LEU A 166 32.00 -9.46 5.36
CA LEU A 166 33.02 -10.03 6.23
C LEU A 166 33.05 -11.57 6.17
N ALA A 167 32.08 -12.17 5.49
CA ALA A 167 31.99 -13.62 5.39
C ALA A 167 33.09 -14.18 4.46
N GLU A 168 33.73 -15.26 4.87
CA GLU A 168 34.68 -16.00 4.04
C GLU A 168 33.97 -16.82 2.95
N GLN A 169 32.73 -17.26 3.22
CA GLN A 169 31.91 -17.99 2.27
C GLN A 169 31.29 -17.05 1.23
N PRO A 170 31.05 -17.51 -0.01
CA PRO A 170 30.32 -16.72 -0.99
C PRO A 170 28.92 -16.39 -0.48
N ARG A 171 28.57 -15.11 -0.52
CA ARG A 171 27.26 -14.58 -0.12
C ARG A 171 26.50 -14.09 -1.32
N LEU A 172 25.18 -14.29 -1.31
CA LEU A 172 24.32 -13.87 -2.40
C LEU A 172 24.06 -12.37 -2.32
N MET A 173 23.74 -11.75 -3.45
CA MET A 173 23.58 -10.30 -3.54
C MET A 173 22.53 -9.77 -2.54
N TYR A 174 21.45 -10.52 -2.29
CA TYR A 174 20.38 -10.13 -1.38
C TYR A 174 20.82 -10.08 0.09
N ASP A 175 21.91 -10.75 0.49
CA ASP A 175 22.42 -10.69 1.88
C ASP A 175 23.02 -9.31 2.22
N TYR A 176 23.36 -8.51 1.21
CA TYR A 176 23.88 -7.15 1.36
C TYR A 176 22.77 -6.11 1.56
N PHE A 177 21.53 -6.44 1.19
CA PHE A 177 20.40 -5.53 1.32
C PHE A 177 19.68 -5.80 2.64
N ARG A 178 19.65 -4.81 3.52
CA ARG A 178 18.90 -4.88 4.77
C ARG A 178 17.54 -4.20 4.60
N GLN A 179 16.48 -4.90 4.98
CA GLN A 179 15.14 -4.35 4.98
C GLN A 179 15.07 -3.22 6.01
N LEU A 180 14.75 -2.01 5.55
CA LEU A 180 14.44 -0.92 6.45
C LEU A 180 13.04 -1.11 7.01
N PHE A 181 12.86 -0.71 8.27
CA PHE A 181 11.56 -0.70 8.92
C PHE A 181 11.32 0.68 9.54
N ALA A 182 10.05 1.07 9.62
CA ALA A 182 9.67 2.27 10.36
C ALA A 182 9.74 1.97 11.86
N GLN A 183 10.42 2.84 12.60
CA GLN A 183 10.49 2.85 14.06
C GLN A 183 9.62 3.98 14.60
#